data_AF-A0A7X5N4J6-F1
#
_entry.id   AF-A0A7X5N4J6-F1
#
_cell.length_a   1.000
_cell.length_b   1.000
_cell.length_c   1.000
_cell.angle_alpha   90.00
_cell.angle_beta   90.00
_cell.angle_gamma   90.00
#
_symmetry.space_group_name_H-M   'P 1'
#
loop_
_entity.id
_entity.type
_entity.pdbx_description
1 polymer ?
#
loop_
_entity_poly.entity_id
_entity_poly.type
_entity_poly.pdbx_seq_one_letter_code
_entity_poly.pdbx_strand_id
1 'polypeptide(L)'
;LMIGPTGCGKTEISRRLAKLADAPFVKVEATKFTEVGYVGRDVEQIARDLVEEAIRLEKERRRTAVKDKAEEAAMNRLLDALVG
;
A
#
# COMPACT_ATOMS: atom_id res chain seq x y z
N LEU A 1 13.24 -14.42 11.86
CA LEU A 1 12.10 -15.35 12.05
C LEU A 1 11.46 -15.01 13.40
N MET A 2 10.18 -14.64 13.46
CA MET A 2 9.51 -14.30 14.74
C MET A 2 8.87 -15.56 15.32
N ILE A 3 9.20 -15.92 16.57
CA ILE A 3 8.70 -17.12 17.24
C ILE A 3 7.88 -16.67 18.46
N GLY A 4 6.66 -17.22 18.62
CA GLY A 4 5.78 -16.91 19.75
C GLY A 4 4.35 -17.41 19.52
N PRO A 5 3.50 -17.45 20.57
CA PRO A 5 2.13 -17.98 20.48
C PRO A 5 1.23 -17.12 19.59
N THR A 6 0.10 -17.67 19.13
CA THR A 6 -0.90 -16.92 18.36
C THR A 6 -1.41 -15.73 19.18
N GLY A 7 -1.63 -14.59 18.52
CA GLY A 7 -2.11 -13.37 19.19
C GLY A 7 -1.05 -12.52 19.89
N CYS A 8 0.21 -12.95 20.00
CA CYS A 8 1.26 -12.16 20.66
C CYS A 8 1.77 -10.93 19.88
N GLY A 9 1.07 -10.51 18.82
CA GLY A 9 1.38 -9.28 18.08
C GLY A 9 2.43 -9.37 16.96
N LYS A 10 2.93 -10.57 16.59
CA LYS A 10 3.94 -10.73 15.50
C LYS A 10 3.57 -9.96 14.22
N THR A 11 2.34 -10.12 13.74
CA THR A 11 1.86 -9.45 12.52
C THR A 11 1.77 -7.94 12.69
N GLU A 12 1.38 -7.47 13.88
CA GLU A 12 1.23 -6.04 14.16
C GLU A 12 2.59 -5.35 14.25
N ILE A 13 3.60 -6.01 14.83
CA ILE A 13 4.98 -5.53 14.85
C ILE A 13 5.49 -5.33 13.42
N SER A 14 5.34 -6.32 12.54
CA SER A 14 5.78 -6.20 11.14
C SER A 14 5.02 -5.11 10.39
N ARG A 15 3.69 -5.02 10.58
CA ARG A 15 2.85 -3.99 9.94
C ARG A 15 3.27 -2.58 10.38
N ARG A 16 3.52 -2.38 11.67
CA ARG A 16 3.95 -1.07 12.20
C ARG A 16 5.35 -0.70 11.73
N LEU A 17 6.27 -1.66 11.69
CA LEU A 17 7.61 -1.43 11.18
C LEU A 17 7.57 -0.95 9.71
N ALA A 18 6.75 -1.60 8.87
CA ALA A 18 6.58 -1.17 7.48
C ALA A 18 5.99 0.25 7.36
N LYS A 19 5.00 0.60 8.21
CA LYS A 19 4.46 1.96 8.26
C LYS A 19 5.52 3.00 8.69
N LEU A 20 6.33 2.68 9.69
CA LEU A 20 7.40 3.57 10.17
C LEU A 20 8.51 3.75 9.13
N ALA A 21 8.82 2.69 8.39
CA ALA A 21 9.78 2.74 7.29
C ALA A 21 9.20 3.32 5.99
N ASP A 22 7.92 3.69 5.99
CA ASP A 22 7.18 4.11 4.81
C ASP A 22 7.39 3.15 3.62
N ALA A 23 7.17 1.85 3.89
CA ALA A 23 7.45 0.75 2.97
C ALA A 23 6.17 -0.04 2.63
N PRO A 24 6.05 -0.57 1.40
CA PRO A 24 4.95 -1.46 1.03
C PRO A 24 4.97 -2.74 1.87
N PHE A 25 3.79 -3.27 2.21
CA PHE A 25 3.65 -4.43 3.09
C PHE A 25 2.49 -5.32 2.69
N VAL A 26 2.73 -6.63 2.59
CA VAL A 26 1.71 -7.64 2.29
C VAL A 26 1.77 -8.76 3.34
N LYS A 27 0.60 -9.15 3.87
CA LYS A 27 0.46 -10.31 4.75
C LYS A 27 0.14 -11.55 3.93
N VAL A 28 1.00 -12.57 3.99
CA VAL A 28 0.82 -13.83 3.27
C VAL A 28 0.76 -15.01 4.24
N GLU A 29 -0.05 -16.01 3.93
CA GLU A 29 -0.16 -17.27 4.68
C GLU A 29 0.47 -18.39 3.86
N ALA A 30 1.53 -19.00 4.38
CA ALA A 30 2.36 -19.97 3.64
C ALA A 30 1.62 -21.25 3.25
N THR A 31 0.64 -21.69 4.06
CA THR A 31 -0.13 -22.92 3.80
C THR A 31 -0.94 -22.85 2.51
N LYS A 32 -1.28 -21.65 2.05
CA LYS A 32 -2.03 -21.42 0.79
C LYS A 32 -1.24 -21.80 -0.47
N PHE A 33 0.07 -22.00 -0.36
CA PHE A 33 0.97 -22.29 -1.48
C PHE A 33 1.41 -23.76 -1.52
N THR A 34 1.05 -24.54 -0.49
CA THR A 34 1.45 -25.96 -0.36
C THR A 34 0.24 -26.90 -0.33
N GLU A 35 -0.98 -26.39 -0.24
CA GLU A 35 -2.20 -27.20 -0.28
C GLU A 35 -2.46 -27.69 -1.72
N VAL A 36 -2.44 -29.01 -1.90
CA VAL A 36 -2.57 -29.69 -3.20
C VAL A 36 -3.91 -29.34 -3.83
N GLY A 37 -3.92 -28.53 -4.90
CA GLY A 37 -5.10 -28.38 -5.76
C GLY A 37 -5.46 -26.99 -6.27
N TYR A 38 -4.72 -25.91 -6.00
CA TYR A 38 -5.00 -24.62 -6.64
C TYR A 38 -3.83 -24.14 -7.50
N VAL A 39 -4.00 -24.30 -8.82
CA VAL A 39 -3.11 -23.78 -9.89
C VAL A 39 -3.14 -22.23 -9.97
N GLY A 40 -3.75 -21.54 -8.99
CA GLY A 40 -4.11 -20.12 -9.09
C GLY A 40 -3.36 -19.12 -8.20
N ARG A 41 -2.59 -19.55 -7.20
CA ARG A 41 -1.76 -18.63 -6.39
C ARG A 41 -0.32 -19.12 -6.36
N ASP A 42 0.43 -18.74 -7.38
CA ASP A 42 1.87 -18.91 -7.44
C ASP A 42 2.57 -17.98 -6.42
N VAL A 43 3.76 -18.35 -5.95
CA VAL A 43 4.67 -17.50 -5.18
C VAL A 43 4.89 -16.16 -5.87
N GLU A 44 4.85 -16.12 -7.20
CA GLU A 44 4.87 -14.87 -7.99
C GLU A 44 3.79 -13.87 -7.59
N GLN A 45 2.61 -14.33 -7.17
CA GLN A 45 1.52 -13.45 -6.76
C GLN A 45 1.91 -12.59 -5.54
N ILE A 46 2.76 -13.12 -4.65
CA ILE A 46 3.26 -12.36 -3.49
C ILE A 46 4.04 -11.14 -3.94
N ALA A 47 4.89 -11.30 -4.95
CA ALA A 47 5.66 -10.21 -5.52
C ALA A 47 4.76 -9.20 -6.23
N ARG A 48 3.76 -9.66 -6.98
CA ARG A 48 2.78 -8.80 -7.66
C ARG A 48 1.97 -7.96 -6.67
N ASP A 49 1.43 -8.59 -5.63
CA ASP A 49 0.68 -7.92 -4.56
C ASP A 49 1.55 -6.84 -3.87
N LEU A 50 2.84 -7.13 -3.63
CA LEU A 50 3.76 -6.18 -3.02
C LEU A 50 4.05 -4.97 -3.93
N VAL A 51 4.21 -5.21 -5.23
CA VAL A 51 4.39 -4.15 -6.23
C VAL A 51 3.14 -3.28 -6.35
N GLU A 52 1.95 -3.87 -6.33
CA GLU A 52 0.69 -3.11 -6.34
C GLU A 52 0.56 -2.19 -5.11
N GLU A 53 0.90 -2.69 -3.93
CA GLU A 53 0.95 -1.86 -2.72
C GLU A 53 2.00 -0.75 -2.79
N ALA A 54 3.16 -1.01 -3.41
CA ALA A 54 4.18 0.02 -3.64
C ALA A 54 3.67 1.12 -4.57
N ILE A 55 2.98 0.74 -5.66
CA ILE A 55 2.37 1.69 -6.60
C ILE A 55 1.29 2.51 -5.89
N ARG A 56 0.45 1.88 -5.05
CA ARG A 56 -0.58 2.56 -4.28
C ARG A 56 0.02 3.61 -3.34
N LEU A 57 1.06 3.23 -2.59
CA LEU A 57 1.77 4.11 -1.67
C LEU A 57 2.39 5.31 -2.40
N GLU A 58 3.07 5.07 -3.51
CA GLU A 58 3.72 6.14 -4.30
C GLU A 58 2.69 7.08 -4.94
N LYS A 59 1.56 6.57 -5.42
CA LYS A 59 0.45 7.40 -5.92
C LYS A 59 -0.09 8.32 -4.83
N GLU A 60 -0.26 7.80 -3.61
CA GLU A 60 -0.74 8.59 -2.47
C GLU A 60 0.26 9.69 -2.10
N ARG A 61 1.56 9.38 -2.04
CA ARG A 61 2.61 10.38 -1.81
C ARG A 61 2.59 11.48 -2.87
N ARG A 62 2.54 11.11 -4.15
CA ARG A 62 2.51 12.08 -5.25
C ARG A 62 1.25 12.95 -5.20
N ARG A 63 0.10 12.36 -4.92
CA ARG A 63 -1.17 13.09 -4.79
C ARG A 63 -1.09 14.12 -3.67
N THR A 64 -0.52 13.75 -2.54
CA THR A 64 -0.32 14.68 -1.41
C THR A 64 0.69 15.77 -1.77
N ALA A 65 1.79 15.43 -2.44
CA ALA A 65 2.82 16.40 -2.84
C ALA A 65 2.34 17.48 -3.81
N VAL A 66 1.32 17.21 -4.62
CA VAL A 66 0.75 18.18 -5.58
C VAL A 66 -0.53 18.86 -5.07
N LYS A 67 -1.01 18.49 -3.88
CA LYS A 67 -2.34 18.91 -3.39
C LYS A 67 -2.49 20.42 -3.33
N ASP A 68 -1.53 21.13 -2.72
CA ASP A 68 -1.62 22.58 -2.51
C ASP A 68 -1.61 23.34 -3.85
N LYS A 69 -0.71 22.95 -4.77
CA LYS A 69 -0.65 23.53 -6.12
C LYS A 69 -1.92 23.24 -6.93
N ALA A 70 -2.46 22.03 -6.78
CA ALA A 70 -3.70 21.64 -7.45
C ALA A 70 -4.90 22.46 -6.92
N GLU A 71 -4.93 22.75 -5.62
CA GLU A 71 -5.96 23.56 -4.98
C GLU A 71 -5.89 25.03 -5.45
N GLU A 72 -4.71 25.63 -5.47
CA GLU A 72 -4.50 26.97 -5.99
C GLU A 72 -4.90 27.09 -7.47
N ALA A 73 -4.46 26.14 -8.31
CA ALA A 73 -4.82 26.12 -9.72
C ALA A 73 -6.34 25.94 -9.94
N ALA A 74 -6.99 25.12 -9.10
CA ALA A 74 -8.44 24.95 -9.15
C ALA A 74 -9.18 26.23 -8.74
N MET A 75 -8.68 26.92 -7.70
CA MET A 75 -9.24 28.20 -7.24
C MET A 75 -9.13 29.27 -8.33
N ASN A 76 -7.96 29.42 -8.95
CA ASN A 76 -7.75 30.40 -10.03
C ASN A 76 -8.70 30.14 -11.21
N ARG A 77 -8.87 28.88 -11.61
CA ARG A 77 -9.86 28.52 -12.66
C ARG A 77 -11.29 28.87 -12.27
N LEU A 78 -11.65 28.68 -11.00
CA LEU A 78 -12.96 29.06 -10.47
C LEU A 78 -13.14 30.57 -10.49
N LEU A 79 -12.13 31.33 -10.08
CA LEU A 79 -12.15 32.79 -10.12
C LEU A 79 -12.30 33.28 -11.56
N ASP A 80 -11.46 32.84 -12.48
CA ASP A 80 -11.55 33.21 -13.90
C ASP A 80 -12.96 32.97 -14.47
N ALA A 81 -13.56 31.81 -14.16
CA ALA A 81 -14.91 31.49 -14.61
C ALA A 81 -16.01 32.37 -13.99
N LEU A 82 -15.76 32.96 -12.81
CA LEU A 82 -16.72 33.78 -12.08
C LEU A 82 -16.58 35.28 -12.35
N VAL A 83 -15.38 35.78 -12.60
CA VAL A 83 -15.12 37.22 -12.82
C VAL A 83 -14.82 37.61 -14.28
N GLY A 84 -14.52 36.65 -15.17
CA GLY A 84 -14.29 36.89 -16.60
C GLY A 84 -12.87 37.28 -16.94
#